data_AF-A0A6A7AQ57-F1
#
_entry.id   AF-A0A6A7AQ57-F1
#
_cell.length_a   1.000
_cell.length_b   1.000
_cell.length_c   1.000
_cell.angle_alpha   90.00
_cell.angle_beta   90.00
_cell.angle_gamma   90.00
#
_symmetry.space_group_name_H-M   'P 1'
#
loop_
_entity.id
_entity.type
_entity.pdbx_description
1 polymer ?
#
loop_
_entity_poly.entity_id
_entity_poly.type
_entity_poly.pdbx_seq_one_letter_code
_entity_poly.pdbx_strand_id
1 'polypeptide(L)'
;RWCLAVETLGWGSLCLMPTDSVSNNWIEKDLRAEEWSLWLTVVKRVNPDTCNASIAFDNWVGAEGIQGGPIQSRDTLSIEAEGPTVVYEVEEVAD
;
A
#
# COMPACT_ATOMS: atom_id res chain seq x y z
N ARG A 1 -10.55 12.35 0.02
CA ARG A 1 -11.01 10.97 -0.26
C ARG A 1 -9.84 10.00 -0.30
N TRP A 2 -8.77 10.33 -1.03
CA TRP A 2 -7.49 9.60 -0.94
C TRP A 2 -6.91 9.53 0.48
N CYS A 3 -6.95 10.62 1.25
CA CYS A 3 -6.54 10.59 2.67
C CYS A 3 -7.33 9.55 3.49
N LEU A 4 -8.65 9.49 3.31
CA LEU A 4 -9.49 8.49 3.98
C LEU A 4 -9.13 7.05 3.56
N ALA A 5 -8.74 6.88 2.29
CA ALA A 5 -8.31 5.59 1.76
C ALA A 5 -7.06 5.10 2.48
N VAL A 6 -6.03 5.95 2.55
CA VAL A 6 -4.76 5.60 3.20
C VAL A 6 -4.90 5.45 4.71
N GLU A 7 -5.76 6.24 5.35
CA GLU A 7 -6.09 6.05 6.77
C GLU A 7 -6.80 4.71 7.04
N THR A 8 -7.58 4.20 6.08
CA THR A 8 -8.37 2.98 6.25
C THR A 8 -7.61 1.71 5.86
N LEU A 9 -6.85 1.79 4.76
CA LEU A 9 -6.23 0.66 4.06
C LEU A 9 -4.69 0.68 4.15
N GLY A 10 -4.09 1.78 4.57
CA GLY A 10 -2.64 2.02 4.53
C GLY A 10 -2.17 2.76 3.27
N TRP A 11 -1.02 3.44 3.34
CA TRP A 11 -0.38 4.14 2.23
C TRP A 11 0.10 3.19 1.14
N GLY A 12 0.67 2.05 1.52
CA GLY A 12 1.07 0.99 0.58
C GLY A 12 -0.07 0.50 -0.32
N SER A 13 -1.33 0.61 0.13
CA SER A 13 -2.50 0.21 -0.66
C SER A 13 -2.67 1.03 -1.94
N LEU A 14 -2.14 2.26 -1.99
CA LEU A 14 -2.16 3.08 -3.20
C LEU A 14 -1.32 2.47 -4.33
N CYS A 15 -0.23 1.79 -3.99
CA CYS A 15 0.63 1.10 -4.96
C CYS A 15 -0.03 -0.17 -5.51
N LEU A 16 -1.01 -0.73 -4.79
CA LEU A 16 -1.70 -1.97 -5.14
C LEU A 16 -3.08 -1.74 -5.76
N MET A 17 -3.60 -0.51 -5.68
CA MET A 17 -4.89 -0.17 -6.29
C MET A 17 -4.75 -0.10 -7.82
N PRO A 18 -5.47 -0.94 -8.57
CA PRO A 18 -5.44 -0.90 -10.03
C PRO A 18 -6.05 0.42 -10.50
N THR A 19 -5.24 1.27 -11.14
CA THR A 19 -5.67 2.60 -11.60
C THR A 19 -6.69 2.55 -12.73
N ASP A 20 -6.77 1.41 -13.42
CA ASP A 20 -7.78 1.08 -14.43
C ASP A 20 -9.15 0.73 -13.81
N SER A 21 -9.15 0.11 -12.63
CA SER A 21 -10.36 -0.32 -11.92
C SER A 21 -10.87 0.74 -10.93
N VAL A 22 -9.96 1.50 -10.31
CA VAL A 22 -10.26 2.56 -9.35
C VAL A 22 -9.63 3.85 -9.85
N SER A 23 -10.27 4.45 -10.86
CA SER A 23 -9.77 5.69 -11.46
C SER A 23 -9.94 6.90 -10.54
N ASN A 24 -9.08 7.92 -10.71
CA ASN A 24 -9.22 9.21 -10.03
C ASN A 24 -10.60 9.83 -10.26
N ASN A 25 -11.19 9.67 -11.46
CA ASN A 25 -12.54 10.17 -11.73
C ASN A 25 -13.59 9.48 -10.84
N TRP A 26 -13.45 8.18 -10.61
CA TRP A 26 -14.38 7.44 -9.76
C TRP A 26 -14.37 7.98 -8.32
N ILE A 27 -13.17 8.23 -7.81
CA ILE A 27 -12.95 8.73 -6.45
C ILE A 27 -13.29 10.20 -6.32
N GLU A 28 -13.05 11.03 -7.33
CA GLU A 28 -13.21 12.49 -7.23
C GLU A 28 -14.58 12.98 -7.68
N LYS A 29 -15.23 12.27 -8.62
CA LYS A 29 -16.45 12.75 -9.28
C LYS A 29 -17.63 11.80 -9.15
N ASP A 30 -17.43 10.50 -9.34
CA ASP A 30 -18.58 9.59 -9.50
C ASP A 30 -19.14 9.12 -8.16
N LEU A 31 -18.30 8.76 -7.20
CA LEU A 31 -18.75 8.34 -5.88
C LEU A 31 -19.06 9.52 -4.97
N ARG A 32 -20.08 9.40 -4.13
CA ARG A 32 -20.31 10.28 -2.98
C ARG A 32 -19.38 9.92 -1.83
N ALA A 33 -19.24 10.82 -0.85
CA ALA A 33 -18.36 10.58 0.29
C ALA A 33 -18.76 9.33 1.11
N GLU A 34 -20.07 9.10 1.27
CA GLU A 34 -20.61 7.93 1.98
C GLU A 34 -20.39 6.63 1.21
N GLU A 35 -20.59 6.66 -0.11
CA GLU A 35 -20.36 5.51 -0.98
C GLU A 35 -18.87 5.13 -1.01
N TRP A 36 -17.98 6.12 -0.99
CA TRP A 36 -16.55 5.90 -0.85
C TRP A 36 -16.19 5.22 0.48
N SER A 37 -16.77 5.67 1.60
CA SER A 37 -16.55 5.04 2.90
C SER A 37 -17.04 3.59 2.95
N LEU A 38 -18.21 3.31 2.37
CA LEU A 38 -18.75 1.95 2.23
C LEU A 38 -17.83 1.08 1.39
N TRP A 39 -17.34 1.60 0.26
CA TRP A 39 -16.41 0.88 -0.60
C TRP A 39 -15.11 0.50 0.14
N LEU A 40 -14.50 1.45 0.87
CA LEU A 40 -13.31 1.17 1.69
C LEU A 40 -13.56 0.09 2.75
N THR A 41 -14.75 0.13 3.37
CA THR A 41 -15.16 -0.89 4.35
C THR A 41 -15.28 -2.28 3.71
N VAL A 42 -15.85 -2.35 2.49
CA VAL A 42 -15.95 -3.60 1.73
C VAL A 42 -14.57 -4.11 1.34
N VAL A 43 -13.68 -3.26 0.84
CA VAL A 43 -12.30 -3.65 0.47
C VAL A 43 -11.56 -4.24 1.65
N LYS A 44 -11.60 -3.56 2.80
CA LYS A 44 -10.97 -4.05 4.03
C LYS A 44 -11.52 -5.39 4.51
N ARG A 45 -12.83 -5.61 4.32
CA ARG A 45 -13.49 -6.87 4.67
C ARG A 45 -13.13 -8.00 3.72
N VAL A 46 -13.02 -7.73 2.42
CA VAL A 46 -12.77 -8.75 1.39
C VAL A 46 -11.29 -9.11 1.31
N ASN A 47 -10.39 -8.15 1.54
CA ASN A 47 -8.94 -8.32 1.44
C ASN A 47 -8.23 -7.88 2.73
N PRO A 48 -8.53 -8.51 3.89
CA PRO A 48 -7.95 -8.11 5.16
C PRO A 48 -6.43 -8.27 5.19
N ASP A 49 -5.90 -9.34 4.60
CA ASP A 49 -4.46 -9.62 4.59
C ASP A 49 -3.68 -8.56 3.81
N THR A 50 -4.19 -8.13 2.66
CA THR A 50 -3.59 -7.05 1.87
C THR A 50 -3.57 -5.74 2.66
N CYS A 51 -4.65 -5.42 3.38
CA CYS A 51 -4.71 -4.21 4.21
C CYS A 51 -3.73 -4.31 5.39
N ASN A 52 -3.65 -5.47 6.05
CA ASN A 52 -2.71 -5.71 7.14
C ASN A 52 -1.26 -5.62 6.66
N ALA A 53 -0.95 -6.20 5.50
CA ALA A 53 0.37 -6.13 4.88
C ALA A 53 0.72 -4.69 4.49
N SER A 54 -0.23 -3.93 3.93
CA SER A 54 -0.03 -2.51 3.65
C SER A 54 0.29 -1.72 4.92
N ILE A 55 -0.46 -1.92 6.00
CA ILE A 55 -0.23 -1.22 7.27
C ILE A 55 1.12 -1.64 7.89
N ALA A 56 1.46 -2.92 7.83
CA ALA A 56 2.77 -3.41 8.29
C ALA A 56 3.91 -2.78 7.50
N PHE A 57 3.75 -2.66 6.18
CA PHE A 57 4.69 -1.96 5.32
C PHE A 57 4.78 -0.48 5.68
N ASP A 58 3.67 0.23 5.89
CA ASP A 58 3.67 1.64 6.30
C ASP A 58 4.42 1.85 7.62
N ASN A 59 4.21 0.96 8.60
CA ASN A 59 4.92 1.00 9.87
C ASN A 59 6.42 0.76 9.67
N TRP A 60 6.78 -0.19 8.80
CA TRP A 60 8.17 -0.45 8.44
C TRP A 60 8.80 0.69 7.63
N VAL A 61 8.06 1.42 6.79
CA VAL A 61 8.54 2.62 6.06
C VAL A 61 8.58 3.84 6.96
N GLY A 62 7.75 3.90 8.01
CA GLY A 62 7.69 4.96 9.00
C GLY A 62 7.30 6.33 8.44
N ALA A 63 6.99 7.26 9.35
CA ALA A 63 6.47 8.57 8.97
C ALA A 63 7.40 9.36 8.04
N GLU A 64 8.72 9.31 8.27
CA GLU A 64 9.71 10.00 7.44
C GLU A 64 9.76 9.41 6.02
N GLY A 65 9.75 8.09 5.88
CA GLY A 65 9.75 7.43 4.57
C GLY A 65 8.46 7.68 3.79
N ILE A 66 7.30 7.70 4.47
CA ILE A 66 6.00 8.04 3.86
C ILE A 66 6.01 9.48 3.33
N GLN A 67 6.73 10.39 3.99
CA GLN A 67 6.90 11.78 3.55
C GLN A 67 7.92 11.94 2.40
N GLY A 68 8.49 10.85 1.88
CA GLY A 68 9.51 10.85 0.84
C GLY A 68 10.93 11.06 1.36
N GLY A 69 11.14 10.95 2.67
CA GLY A 69 12.46 10.94 3.28
C GLY A 69 13.22 9.63 3.05
N PRO A 70 14.51 9.56 3.44
CA PRO A 70 15.32 8.38 3.24
C PRO A 70 14.79 7.18 4.05
N ILE A 71 14.78 6.00 3.44
CA ILE A 71 14.46 4.72 4.11
C ILE A 71 15.71 3.98 4.59
N GLN A 72 16.83 4.70 4.72
CA GLN A 72 18.12 4.13 5.14
C GLN A 72 18.05 3.68 6.60
N SER A 73 18.88 2.70 7.00
CA SER A 73 18.94 2.10 8.35
C SER A 73 17.74 1.26 8.82
N ARG A 74 16.88 0.80 7.91
CA ARG A 74 15.79 -0.12 8.26
C ARG A 74 16.19 -1.57 8.03
N ASP A 75 15.75 -2.44 8.92
CA ASP A 75 15.95 -3.89 8.77
C ASP A 75 15.32 -4.37 7.46
N THR A 76 15.96 -5.32 6.78
CA THR A 76 15.42 -5.86 5.52
C THR A 76 14.02 -6.44 5.74
N LEU A 77 13.02 -5.94 5.01
CA LEU A 77 11.69 -6.52 5.01
C LEU A 77 11.74 -7.88 4.28
N SER A 78 11.46 -8.95 5.00
CA SER A 78 11.42 -10.30 4.44
C SER A 78 10.00 -10.84 4.50
N ILE A 79 9.60 -11.55 3.45
CA ILE A 79 8.35 -12.31 3.44
C ILE A 79 8.68 -13.67 4.00
N GLU A 80 8.09 -14.03 5.15
CA GLU A 80 8.13 -15.40 5.70
C GLU A 80 7.29 -16.34 4.82
N ALA A 81 7.71 -16.53 3.58
CA ALA A 81 7.28 -17.66 2.79
C ALA A 81 8.29 -18.79 3.06
N GLU A 82 7.83 -20.02 3.21
CA GLU A 82 8.68 -21.21 3.04
C GLU A 82 9.10 -21.31 1.56
N GLY A 83 9.91 -20.35 1.10
CA GLY A 83 10.54 -20.28 -0.20
C GLY A 83 12.04 -20.49 -0.08
N PRO A 84 12.72 -20.97 -1.13
CA PRO A 84 14.15 -21.29 -1.06
C PRO A 84 14.94 -20.07 -0.59
N THR A 85 15.80 -20.31 0.41
CA THR A 85 16.58 -19.36 1.24
C THR A 85 17.61 -18.52 0.48
N VAL A 86 17.49 -18.40 -0.85
CA VAL A 86 18.48 -17.71 -1.68
C VAL A 86 18.00 -16.29 -1.93
N VAL A 87 18.55 -15.36 -1.17
CA VAL A 87 18.45 -13.92 -1.44
C VAL A 87 19.34 -13.62 -2.66
N TYR A 88 18.74 -13.09 -3.72
CA TYR A 88 19.48 -12.61 -4.89
C TYR A 88 19.62 -11.08 -4.79
N GLU A 89 20.85 -10.58 -4.68
CA GLU A 89 21.13 -9.17 -4.92
C GLU A 89 20.97 -8.90 -6.42
N VAL A 90 20.15 -7.91 -6.76
CA VAL A 90 19.99 -7.44 -8.15
C VAL A 90 20.94 -6.27 -8.32
N GLU A 91 22.01 -6.45 -9.11
CA GLU A 91 22.89 -5.34 -9.49
C GLU A 91 22.12 -4.36 -10.39
N GLU A 92 22.16 -3.07 -10.03
CA GLU A 92 21.62 -2.01 -10.87
C GLU A 92 22.37 -1.98 -12.21
N VAL A 93 21.63 -2.12 -13.31
CA VAL A 93 22.14 -1.90 -14.66
C VAL A 93 22.03 -0.41 -14.96
N ALA A 94 23.14 0.24 -15.28
CA ALA A 94 23.16 1.65 -15.68
C ALA A 94 22.41 1.85 -17.01
N ASP A 95 21.66 2.96 -17.08
CA ASP A 95 20.91 3.43 -18.27
C ASP A 95 21.79 3.59 -19.54
#